data_AF-A0ABD5T2J0-F1
#
_entry.id   AF-A0ABD5T2J0-F1
#
_cell.length_a   1.000
_cell.length_b   1.000
_cell.length_c   1.000
_cell.angle_alpha   90.00
_cell.angle_beta   90.00
_cell.angle_gamma   90.00
#
_symmetry.space_group_name_H-M   'P 1'
#
loop_
_entity.id
_entity.type
_entity.pdbx_description
1 polymer ?
#
loop_
_entity_poly.entity_id
_entity_poly.type
_entity_poly.pdbx_seq_one_letter_code
_entity_poly.pdbx_strand_id
1 'polypeptide(L)' 'MSTVRIIGAPTDYGANRRGVDMGPSAIRYAGLADQLASAGV' A
#
# COMPACT_ATOMS: atom_id res chain seq x y z
N MET A 1 19.61 6.99 -2.81
CA MET A 1 18.57 6.18 -2.14
C MET A 1 17.92 7.05 -1.09
N SER A 2 16.64 7.34 -1.28
CA SER A 2 15.85 8.10 -0.33
C SER A 2 15.17 7.12 0.62
N THR A 3 15.38 7.26 1.92
CA THR A 3 14.67 6.40 2.87
C THR A 3 13.22 6.84 2.97
N VAL A 4 12.31 6.03 2.44
CA VAL A 4 10.86 6.25 2.53
C VAL A 4 10.20 5.32 3.53
N ARG A 5 9.14 5.80 4.18
CA ARG A 5 8.32 5.01 5.10
C ARG A 5 6.93 4.86 4.52
N ILE A 6 6.47 3.61 4.45
CA ILE A 6 5.15 3.26 3.91
C ILE A 6 4.20 3.02 5.08
N ILE A 7 3.13 3.80 5.15
CA ILE A 7 2.07 3.64 6.14
C ILE A 7 0.86 3.01 5.45
N GLY A 8 0.44 1.84 5.93
CA GLY A 8 -0.84 1.27 5.54
C GLY A 8 -1.88 1.65 6.58
N ALA A 9 -3.02 2.18 6.15
CA ALA A 9 -4.18 2.47 7.00
C ALA A 9 -5.34 1.53 6.62
N PRO A 10 -5.32 0.26 7.06
CA PRO A 10 -6.35 -0.72 6.72
C PRO A 10 -7.61 -0.46 7.55
N THR A 11 -8.47 0.43 7.07
CA THR A 11 -9.76 0.74 7.70
C THR A 11 -10.87 0.64 6.67
N ASP A 12 -12.00 0.08 7.07
CA ASP A 12 -13.24 0.04 6.30
C ASP A 12 -14.38 0.83 6.98
N TYR A 13 -14.13 1.42 8.17
CA TYR A 13 -15.08 2.31 8.83
C TYR A 13 -15.47 3.49 7.91
N GLY A 14 -16.77 3.63 7.64
CA GLY A 14 -17.30 4.66 6.73
C GLY A 14 -17.41 4.23 5.27
N ALA A 15 -17.00 3.01 4.91
CA ALA A 15 -17.19 2.47 3.58
C ALA A 15 -18.51 1.68 3.45
N ASN A 16 -19.22 1.83 2.32
CA ASN A 16 -20.37 0.99 1.96
C ASN A 16 -19.94 -0.29 1.19
N ARG A 17 -18.66 -0.65 1.25
CA ARG A 17 -18.09 -1.79 0.52
C ARG A 17 -17.12 -2.55 1.40
N ARG A 18 -17.32 -3.88 1.46
CA ARG A 18 -16.45 -4.79 2.21
C ARG A 18 -15.10 -4.96 1.50
N GLY A 19 -14.04 -5.14 2.30
CA GLY A 19 -12.70 -5.50 1.82
C GLY A 19 -11.80 -4.33 1.45
N VAL A 20 -12.21 -3.09 1.72
CA VAL A 20 -11.37 -1.89 1.47
C VAL A 20 -10.14 -1.88 2.37
N ASP A 21 -10.26 -2.39 3.58
CA ASP A 21 -9.19 -2.63 4.55
C ASP A 21 -8.05 -3.51 4.00
N MET A 22 -8.33 -4.39 3.03
CA MET A 22 -7.32 -5.24 2.38
C MET A 22 -6.44 -4.48 1.36
N GLY A 23 -6.85 -3.28 0.94
CA GLY A 23 -6.17 -2.49 -0.10
C GLY A 23 -4.66 -2.31 0.13
N PRO A 24 -4.20 -1.82 1.29
CA PRO A 24 -2.78 -1.65 1.58
C PRO A 24 -1.96 -2.93 1.42
N SER A 25 -2.50 -4.08 1.82
CA SER A 25 -1.82 -5.38 1.66
C SER A 25 -1.79 -5.82 0.19
N ALA A 26 -2.90 -5.65 -0.53
CA ALA A 26 -2.96 -5.96 -1.96
C ALA A 26 -1.93 -5.15 -2.77
N ILE A 27 -1.80 -3.85 -2.50
CA ILE A 27 -0.80 -3.00 -3.16
C ILE A 27 0.62 -3.46 -2.86
N ARG A 28 0.92 -3.85 -1.61
CA ARG A 28 2.24 -4.41 -1.26
C ARG A 28 2.53 -5.69 -2.03
N TYR A 29 1.56 -6.60 -2.10
CA TYR A 29 1.71 -7.86 -2.85
C TYR A 29 1.81 -7.67 -4.36
N ALA A 30 1.28 -6.57 -4.90
CA ALA A 30 1.39 -6.22 -6.31
C ALA A 30 2.79 -5.70 -6.71
N GLY A 31 3.81 -5.83 -5.86
CA GLY A 31 5.19 -5.47 -6.18
C GLY A 31 5.57 -4.02 -5.86
N LEU A 32 4.91 -3.39 -4.87
CA LEU A 32 5.18 -2.01 -4.47
C LEU A 32 6.68 -1.73 -4.23
N ALA A 33 7.38 -2.65 -3.56
CA ALA A 33 8.79 -2.50 -3.26
C ALA A 33 9.67 -2.42 -4.53
N ASP A 34 9.43 -3.32 -5.49
CA ASP A 34 10.19 -3.38 -6.74
C ASP A 34 9.93 -2.15 -7.60
N GLN A 35 8.70 -1.65 -7.61
CA GLN A 35 8.33 -0.43 -8.33
C GLN A 35 8.93 0.84 -7.70
N LEU A 36 9.03 0.90 -6.38
CA LEU A 36 9.72 2.01 -5.71
C LEU A 36 11.21 2.00 -6.03
N ALA A 37 11.85 0.83 -6.00
CA ALA A 37 13.25 0.69 -6.35
C ALA A 37 13.52 1.07 -7.82
N SER A 38 12.67 0.65 -8.76
CA SER A 38 12.80 1.01 -10.18
C SER A 38 12.61 2.52 -10.44
N ALA A 39 11.79 3.19 -9.63
CA ALA A 39 11.59 4.64 -9.65
C ALA A 39 12.73 5.42 -8.98
N GLY A 40 13.75 4.76 -8.43
CA GLY A 40 14.90 5.39 -7.78
C GLY A 40 14.61 5.93 -6.38
N VAL A 41 13.54 5.44 -5.75
CA VAL A 41 13.19 5.76 -4.35
C VAL A 41 14.10 4.97 -3.42
#